data_AF-A0A847VTS7-F1
#
_entry.id   AF-A0A847VTS7-F1
#
_cell.length_a   1.000
_cell.length_b   1.000
_cell.length_c   1.000
_cell.angle_alpha   90.00
_cell.angle_beta   90.00
_cell.angle_gamma   90.00
#
_symmetry.space_group_name_H-M   'P 1'
#
loop_
_entity.id
_entity.type
_entity.pdbx_description
1 polymer ?
#
loop_
_entity_poly.entity_id
_entity_poly.type
_entity_poly.pdbx_seq_one_letter_code
_entity_poly.pdbx_strand_id
1 'polypeptide(L)'
;MFRVKDYIKNIFKIICNPHFAICLLIAWMITNGWGYLFIVIGHCFNNVALLTIGSSYVAFLWVPGTPEKILTVSIALALQKKFFPKHVSSDNSLKEIQFDENRVTQN
;
A
#
# COMPACT_ATOMS: atom_id res chain seq x y z
N MET A 1 -7.38 -2.35 29.69
CA MET A 1 -7.85 -3.58 29.01
C MET A 1 -8.05 -3.27 27.53
N PHE A 2 -7.14 -3.76 26.66
CA PHE A 2 -7.22 -3.85 25.18
C PHE A 2 -7.84 -2.71 24.33
N ARG A 3 -7.41 -1.44 24.46
CA ARG A 3 -7.68 -0.41 23.41
C ARG A 3 -6.96 -0.67 22.08
N VAL A 4 -6.01 -1.61 22.05
CA VAL A 4 -5.31 -2.03 20.84
C VAL A 4 -6.26 -2.66 19.82
N LYS A 5 -7.30 -3.38 20.29
CA LYS A 5 -8.28 -4.02 19.39
C LYS A 5 -9.07 -2.98 18.59
N ASP A 6 -9.49 -1.90 19.23
CA ASP A 6 -10.24 -0.83 18.55
C ASP A 6 -9.35 -0.06 17.57
N TYR A 7 -8.09 0.18 17.93
CA TYR A 7 -7.11 0.82 17.04
C TYR A 7 -6.80 -0.02 15.80
N ILE A 8 -6.53 -1.32 15.99
CA ILE A 8 -6.32 -2.27 14.89
C ILE A 8 -7.56 -2.32 14.01
N LYS A 9 -8.77 -2.39 14.60
CA LYS A 9 -10.02 -2.46 13.84
C LYS A 9 -10.25 -1.22 12.99
N ASN A 10 -9.88 -0.04 13.49
CA ASN A 10 -10.01 1.21 12.75
C ASN A 10 -8.96 1.33 11.63
N ILE A 11 -7.71 0.93 11.90
CA ILE A 11 -6.65 0.80 10.87
C ILE A 11 -7.05 -0.21 9.80
N PHE A 12 -7.62 -1.34 10.19
CA PHE A 12 -8.10 -2.36 9.27
C PHE A 12 -9.26 -1.84 8.41
N LYS A 13 -10.15 -1.01 8.97
CA LYS A 13 -11.22 -0.35 8.23
C LYS A 13 -10.70 0.68 7.22
N ILE A 14 -9.58 1.35 7.53
CA ILE A 14 -8.90 2.29 6.63
C ILE A 14 -8.16 1.54 5.52
N ILE A 15 -7.42 0.47 5.85
CA ILE A 15 -6.69 -0.37 4.88
C ILE A 15 -7.67 -1.14 3.98
N CYS A 16 -8.78 -1.61 4.54
CA CYS A 16 -9.84 -2.29 3.83
C CYS A 16 -10.83 -1.31 3.15
N ASN A 17 -10.52 -0.01 3.14
CA ASN A 17 -11.26 0.95 2.34
C ASN A 17 -10.95 0.67 0.86
N PRO A 18 -11.96 0.37 0.02
CA PRO A 18 -11.75 0.01 -1.38
C PRO A 18 -10.96 1.06 -2.16
N HIS A 19 -11.06 2.34 -1.77
CA HIS A 19 -10.29 3.43 -2.38
C HIS A 19 -8.78 3.30 -2.12
N PHE A 20 -8.38 2.94 -0.89
CA PHE A 20 -6.98 2.71 -0.57
C PHE A 20 -6.45 1.45 -1.26
N ALA A 21 -7.25 0.37 -1.27
CA ALA A 21 -6.91 -0.87 -1.95
C ALA A 21 -6.67 -0.65 -3.46
N ILE A 22 -7.50 0.16 -4.13
CA ILE A 22 -7.31 0.50 -5.55
C ILE A 22 -6.03 1.32 -5.76
N CYS A 23 -5.77 2.34 -4.92
CA CYS A 23 -4.52 3.11 -5.03
C CYS A 23 -3.28 2.25 -4.75
N LEU A 24 -3.37 1.32 -3.80
CA LEU A 24 -2.30 0.37 -3.48
C LEU A 24 -2.08 -0.63 -4.61
N LEU A 25 -3.16 -1.11 -5.24
CA LEU A 25 -3.09 -1.97 -6.42
C LEU A 25 -2.43 -1.25 -7.60
N ILE A 26 -2.80 0.01 -7.86
CA ILE A 26 -2.20 0.82 -8.93
C ILE A 26 -0.73 1.09 -8.63
N ALA A 27 -0.40 1.51 -7.40
CA ALA A 27 0.98 1.72 -6.98
C ALA A 27 1.81 0.44 -7.13
N TRP A 28 1.25 -0.71 -6.74
CA TRP A 28 1.86 -2.02 -6.90
C TRP A 28 2.04 -2.41 -8.36
N MET A 29 1.09 -2.08 -9.24
CA MET A 29 1.21 -2.34 -10.67
C MET A 29 2.29 -1.46 -11.31
N ILE A 30 2.50 -0.25 -10.79
CA ILE A 30 3.57 0.66 -11.25
C ILE A 30 4.94 0.17 -10.76
N THR A 31 5.07 -0.26 -9.50
CA THR A 31 6.35 -0.70 -8.94
C THR A 31 6.73 -2.09 -9.42
N ASN A 32 5.77 -3.01 -9.45
CA ASN A 32 6.01 -4.46 -9.60
C ASN A 32 5.32 -5.09 -10.80
N GLY A 33 4.34 -4.40 -11.42
CA GLY A 33 3.60 -4.92 -12.56
C GLY A 33 4.46 -5.20 -13.78
N TRP A 34 5.61 -4.53 -13.93
CA TRP A 34 6.56 -4.75 -15.02
C TRP A 34 7.10 -6.17 -15.08
N GLY A 35 7.33 -6.81 -13.93
CA GLY A 35 7.76 -8.21 -13.87
C GLY A 35 6.74 -9.15 -14.49
N TYR A 36 5.47 -8.96 -14.14
CA TYR A 36 4.35 -9.72 -14.71
C TYR A 36 4.16 -9.41 -16.20
N LEU A 37 4.37 -8.16 -16.61
CA LEU A 37 4.32 -7.78 -18.01
C LEU A 37 5.40 -8.49 -18.84
N PHE A 38 6.64 -8.59 -18.33
CA PHE A 38 7.71 -9.33 -19.00
C PHE A 38 7.45 -10.83 -19.08
N ILE A 39 6.81 -11.43 -18.07
CA ILE A 39 6.36 -12.83 -18.12
C ILE A 39 5.32 -13.01 -19.23
N VAL A 40 4.29 -12.15 -19.28
CA VAL A 40 3.21 -12.24 -20.28
C VAL A 40 3.73 -12.02 -21.69
N ILE A 41 4.56 -10.99 -21.90
CA ILE A 41 5.17 -10.71 -23.20
C ILE A 41 6.14 -11.84 -23.58
N GLY A 42 6.98 -12.30 -22.64
CA GLY A 42 7.89 -13.42 -22.87
C GLY A 42 7.16 -14.69 -23.30
N HIS A 43 6.02 -14.98 -22.69
CA HIS A 43 5.16 -16.11 -23.08
C HIS A 43 4.51 -15.90 -24.46
N CYS A 44 3.98 -14.71 -24.74
CA CYS A 44 3.32 -14.40 -26.02
C CYS A 44 4.29 -14.47 -27.22
N PHE A 45 5.53 -14.01 -27.04
CA PHE A 45 6.56 -14.01 -28.07
C PHE A 45 7.49 -15.23 -28.02
N ASN A 46 7.21 -16.24 -27.19
CA ASN A 46 8.08 -17.40 -26.96
C ASN A 46 9.55 -17.03 -26.65
N ASN A 47 9.76 -15.89 -25.99
CA ASN A 47 11.08 -15.40 -25.65
C ASN A 47 11.49 -15.84 -24.24
N VAL A 48 12.31 -16.89 -24.20
CA VAL A 48 12.79 -17.52 -22.95
C VAL A 48 13.60 -16.54 -22.10
N ALA A 49 14.36 -15.63 -22.71
CA ALA A 49 15.16 -14.65 -21.97
C ALA A 49 14.26 -13.66 -21.21
N LEU A 50 13.22 -13.14 -21.88
CA LEU A 50 12.27 -12.21 -21.26
C LEU A 50 11.46 -12.87 -20.15
N LEU A 51 11.05 -14.12 -20.38
CA LEU A 51 10.35 -14.94 -19.39
C LEU A 51 11.23 -15.19 -18.15
N THR A 52 12.52 -15.48 -18.36
CA THR A 52 13.48 -15.74 -17.28
C THR A 52 13.74 -14.47 -16.46
N ILE A 53 13.94 -13.32 -17.13
CA ILE A 53 14.15 -12.04 -16.43
C ILE A 53 12.90 -11.66 -15.63
N GLY A 54 11.71 -11.74 -16.23
CA GLY A 54 10.45 -11.42 -15.57
C GLY A 54 10.17 -12.33 -14.36
N SER A 55 10.34 -13.64 -14.53
CA SER A 55 10.13 -14.61 -13.43
C SER A 55 11.17 -14.48 -12.31
N SER A 56 12.44 -14.23 -12.65
CA SER A 56 13.49 -14.00 -11.64
C SER A 56 13.21 -12.74 -10.83
N TYR A 57 12.80 -11.66 -11.49
CA TYR A 57 12.40 -10.43 -10.81
C TYR A 57 11.19 -10.66 -9.90
N VAL A 58 10.13 -11.35 -10.37
CA VAL A 58 8.95 -11.70 -9.54
C VAL A 58 9.30 -12.62 -8.38
N ALA A 59 10.24 -13.54 -8.53
CA ALA A 59 10.73 -14.37 -7.44
C ALA A 59 11.48 -13.54 -6.38
N PHE A 60 12.33 -12.60 -6.81
CA PHE A 60 13.04 -11.70 -5.91
C PHE A 60 12.09 -10.75 -5.15
N LEU A 61 11.02 -10.30 -5.81
CA LEU A 61 9.96 -9.47 -5.22
C LEU A 61 9.22 -10.12 -4.04
N TRP A 62 9.24 -11.45 -3.95
CA TRP A 62 8.60 -12.22 -2.90
C TRP A 62 9.50 -12.43 -1.66
N VAL A 63 10.76 -11.97 -1.71
CA VAL A 63 11.64 -12.00 -0.55
C VAL A 63 11.12 -11.02 0.52
N PRO A 64 10.87 -11.49 1.76
CA PRO A 64 10.41 -10.61 2.83
C PRO A 64 11.53 -9.61 3.21
N GLY A 65 11.19 -8.33 3.33
CA GLY A 65 12.12 -7.28 3.76
C GLY A 65 12.73 -6.42 2.66
N THR A 66 12.29 -6.55 1.39
CA THR A 66 12.72 -5.66 0.31
C THR A 66 12.22 -4.21 0.55
N PRO A 67 13.08 -3.19 0.37
CA PRO A 67 12.71 -1.77 0.55
C PRO A 67 11.60 -1.31 -0.39
N GLU A 68 11.34 -2.06 -1.45
CA GLU A 68 10.28 -1.82 -2.41
C GLU A 68 8.86 -1.80 -1.80
N LYS A 69 8.60 -2.60 -0.77
CA LYS A 69 7.27 -2.58 -0.12
C LYS A 69 7.02 -1.22 0.55
N ILE A 70 8.06 -0.61 1.12
CA ILE A 70 8.02 0.73 1.72
C ILE A 70 7.77 1.79 0.64
N LEU A 71 8.44 1.64 -0.51
CA LEU A 71 8.25 2.52 -1.67
C LEU A 71 6.83 2.44 -2.23
N THR A 72 6.29 1.22 -2.38
CA THR A 72 4.94 0.98 -2.91
C THR A 72 3.88 1.61 -2.01
N VAL A 73 4.02 1.48 -0.69
CA VAL A 73 3.11 2.12 0.29
C VAL A 73 3.23 3.64 0.21
N SER A 74 4.44 4.19 0.08
CA SER A 74 4.66 5.63 -0.06
C SER A 74 3.98 6.20 -1.32
N ILE A 75 4.10 5.48 -2.44
CA ILE A 75 3.43 5.83 -3.71
C ILE A 75 1.91 5.71 -3.57
N ALA A 76 1.41 4.66 -2.92
CA ALA A 76 -0.02 4.47 -2.69
C ALA A 76 -0.62 5.62 -1.86
N LEU A 77 0.08 6.06 -0.82
CA LEU A 77 -0.32 7.22 0.01
C LEU A 77 -0.29 8.53 -0.81
N ALA A 78 0.73 8.73 -1.64
CA ALA A 78 0.80 9.88 -2.54
C ALA A 78 -0.34 9.89 -3.56
N LEU A 79 -0.66 8.74 -4.16
CA LEU A 79 -1.79 8.56 -5.08
C LEU A 79 -3.12 8.79 -4.37
N GLN A 80 -3.31 8.24 -3.17
CA GLN A 80 -4.52 8.42 -2.38
C GLN A 80 -4.74 9.90 -2.04
N LYS A 81 -3.69 10.61 -1.62
CA LYS A 81 -3.74 12.06 -1.35
C LYS A 81 -4.12 12.86 -2.59
N LYS A 82 -3.66 12.44 -3.78
CA LYS A 82 -3.92 13.12 -5.06
C LYS A 82 -5.31 12.83 -5.63
N PHE A 83 -5.77 11.57 -5.59
CA PHE A 83 -7.05 11.15 -6.17
C PHE A 83 -8.24 11.31 -5.22
N PHE A 84 -8.01 11.17 -3.90
CA PHE A 84 -9.06 11.29 -2.88
C PHE A 84 -8.70 12.33 -1.81
N PRO A 85 -8.49 13.60 -2.18
CA PRO A 85 -8.16 14.66 -1.22
C PRO A 85 -9.25 14.83 -0.13
N LYS A 86 -10.49 14.40 -0.41
CA LYS A 86 -11.65 14.55 0.47
C LYS A 86 -11.79 13.45 1.55
N HIS A 87 -11.06 12.33 1.44
CA HIS A 87 -11.06 11.27 2.46
C HIS A 87 -9.95 11.40 3.51
N VAL A 88 -9.10 12.43 3.38
CA VAL A 88 -8.11 12.84 4.38
C VAL A 88 -8.76 13.54 5.60
N SER A 89 -10.09 13.63 5.69
CA SER A 89 -10.73 14.02 6.96
C SER A 89 -10.50 13.01 8.10
N SER A 90 -10.03 11.78 7.82
CA SER A 90 -9.66 10.84 8.89
C SER A 90 -8.32 11.18 9.55
N ASP A 91 -7.46 12.00 8.92
CA ASP A 91 -6.26 12.58 9.57
C ASP A 91 -6.67 13.64 10.59
N ASN A 92 -7.72 14.42 10.29
CA ASN A 92 -8.32 15.32 11.28
C ASN A 92 -8.96 14.55 12.43
N SER A 93 -9.58 13.39 12.19
CA SER A 93 -10.11 12.56 13.28
C SER A 93 -9.01 11.96 14.15
N LEU A 94 -7.89 11.46 13.59
CA LEU A 94 -6.79 10.98 14.42
C LEU A 94 -6.05 12.11 15.16
N LYS A 95 -5.94 13.30 14.53
CA LYS A 95 -5.43 14.49 15.20
C LYS A 95 -6.38 14.95 16.30
N GLU A 96 -7.69 15.03 16.07
CA GLU A 96 -8.69 15.32 17.11
C GLU A 96 -8.60 14.32 18.26
N ILE A 97 -8.50 13.02 17.97
CA ILE A 97 -8.40 11.99 19.02
C ILE A 97 -7.08 12.11 19.80
N GLN A 98 -5.94 12.40 19.15
CA GLN A 98 -4.70 12.70 19.85
C GLN A 98 -4.75 14.01 20.64
N PHE A 99 -5.44 15.03 20.13
CA PHE A 99 -5.62 16.31 20.81
C PHE A 99 -6.52 16.17 22.05
N ASP A 100 -7.57 15.34 21.98
CA ASP A 100 -8.47 15.04 23.11
C ASP A 100 -7.77 14.22 24.19
N GLU A 101 -7.02 13.17 23.81
CA GLU A 101 -6.26 12.35 24.77
C GLU A 101 -5.20 13.16 25.53
N ASN A 102 -4.54 14.12 24.86
CA ASN A 102 -3.59 15.04 25.49
C ASN A 102 -4.26 16.06 26.43
N ARG A 103 -5.53 16.43 26.20
CA ARG A 103 -6.27 17.29 27.14
C ARG A 103 -6.70 16.55 28.41
N VAL A 104 -7.10 15.28 28.28
CA VAL A 104 -7.53 14.46 29.43
C VAL A 104 -6.37 14.10 30.36
N THR A 105 -5.13 14.05 29.86
CA THR A 105 -3.94 13.74 30.66
C THR A 105 -3.28 14.96 31.30
N GLN A 106 -3.64 16.18 30.89
CA GLN A 106 -3.11 17.44 31.42
C GLN A 106 -4.00 18.07 32.53
N ASN A 107 -5.14 17.45 32.84
CA ASN A 107 -6.12 17.90 33.84
C ASN A 107 -6.29 16.85 34.93
#